data_AF-A0A951EDQ6-F1
#
_entry.id   AF-A0A951EDQ6-F1
#
_cell.length_a   1.000
_cell.length_b   1.000
_cell.length_c   1.000
_cell.angle_alpha   90.00
_cell.angle_beta   90.00
_cell.angle_gamma   90.00
#
_symmetry.space_group_name_H-M   'P 1'
#
loop_
_entity.id
_entity.type
_entity.pdbx_description
1 polymer ?
#
loop_
_entity_poly.entity_id
_entity_poly.type
_entity_poly.pdbx_seq_one_letter_code
_entity_poly.pdbx_strand_id
1 'polypeptide(L)'
;SGYGLVFGQCERKAMSMALVDRALRAREFGEDVRAPAQDEEFVLSHSDNVQATGFVEHLKLPHYVDFQSELGLIRQLRREHFERAAQGEAEQRREAAE
;
A
#
# COMPACT_ATOMS: atom_id res chain seq x y z
N SER A 1 6.36 20.46 -23.64
CA SER A 1 7.74 20.36 -23.13
C SER A 1 7.70 20.40 -21.61
N GLY A 2 8.64 19.74 -20.93
CA GLY A 2 8.76 19.78 -19.48
C GLY A 2 10.08 20.41 -19.02
N TYR A 3 10.17 20.79 -17.75
CA TYR A 3 11.27 21.54 -17.17
C TYR A 3 11.82 20.88 -15.89
N GLY A 4 13.14 20.94 -15.70
CA GLY A 4 13.80 20.41 -14.52
C GLY A 4 15.01 21.27 -14.14
N LEU A 5 15.10 21.63 -12.86
CA LEU A 5 16.17 22.44 -12.30
C LEU A 5 16.74 21.75 -11.05
N VAL A 6 18.07 21.64 -11.00
CA VAL A 6 18.80 21.02 -9.89
C VAL A 6 20.04 21.84 -9.56
N PHE A 7 20.50 21.77 -8.31
CA PHE A 7 21.79 22.30 -7.93
C PHE A 7 22.92 21.35 -8.40
N GLY A 8 24.04 21.93 -8.84
CA GLY A 8 25.23 21.18 -9.27
C GLY A 8 25.07 20.47 -10.61
N GLN A 9 25.88 19.45 -10.85
CA GLN A 9 25.95 18.69 -12.11
C GLN A 9 25.16 17.38 -12.04
N CYS A 10 23.88 17.47 -11.64
CA CYS A 10 22.99 16.31 -11.48
C CYS A 10 22.05 16.11 -12.67
N GLU A 11 22.60 15.94 -13.87
CA GLU A 11 21.86 15.89 -15.14
C GLU A 11 20.73 14.86 -15.16
N ARG A 12 20.98 13.66 -14.62
CA ARG A 12 19.95 12.61 -14.54
C ARG A 12 18.72 13.06 -13.76
N LYS A 13 18.92 13.78 -12.64
CA LYS A 13 17.82 14.29 -11.82
C LYS A 13 17.06 15.40 -12.55
N ALA A 14 17.77 16.30 -13.23
CA ALA A 14 17.14 17.34 -14.04
C ALA A 14 16.30 16.76 -15.19
N MET A 15 16.83 15.76 -15.90
CA MET A 15 16.10 15.03 -16.95
C MET A 15 14.86 14.33 -16.41
N SER A 16 15.00 13.60 -15.29
CA SER A 16 13.85 12.95 -14.64
C SER A 16 12.77 13.96 -14.23
N MET A 17 13.17 15.11 -13.67
CA MET A 17 12.22 16.19 -13.33
C MET A 17 11.49 16.72 -14.57
N ALA A 18 12.20 16.97 -15.67
CA ALA A 18 11.58 17.45 -16.91
C ALA A 18 10.62 16.43 -17.54
N LEU A 19 10.93 15.13 -17.45
CA LEU A 19 10.04 14.07 -17.93
C LEU A 19 8.76 13.98 -17.08
N VAL A 20 8.89 14.01 -15.76
CA VAL A 20 7.74 13.98 -14.83
C VAL A 20 6.88 15.24 -14.98
N ASP A 21 7.50 16.42 -15.10
CA ASP A 21 6.79 17.68 -15.35
C ASP A 21 5.92 17.61 -16.62
N ARG A 22 6.43 17.03 -17.72
CA ARG A 22 5.62 16.82 -18.92
C ARG A 22 4.50 15.79 -18.71
N ALA A 23 4.75 14.73 -17.95
CA ALA A 23 3.78 13.66 -17.73
C ALA A 23 2.59 14.13 -16.88
N LEU A 24 2.83 14.96 -15.86
CA LEU A 24 1.78 15.52 -15.00
C LEU A 24 0.86 16.49 -15.73
N ARG A 25 1.35 17.14 -16.79
CA ARG A 25 0.55 18.03 -17.65
C ARG A 25 -0.39 17.29 -18.62
N ALA A 26 -0.52 15.95 -18.52
CA ALA A 26 -1.40 15.15 -19.36
C ALA A 26 -2.83 15.73 -19.48
N ARG A 27 -3.42 16.14 -18.35
CA ARG A 27 -4.78 16.74 -18.31
C ARG A 27 -4.87 18.07 -19.07
N GLU A 28 -3.82 18.90 -19.02
CA GLU A 28 -3.76 20.18 -19.74
C GLU A 28 -3.75 19.99 -21.27
N PHE A 29 -3.25 18.85 -21.74
CA PHE A 29 -3.20 18.48 -23.16
C PHE A 29 -4.37 17.59 -23.59
N GLY A 30 -5.33 17.31 -22.70
CA GLY A 30 -6.46 16.41 -22.98
C GLY A 30 -6.04 14.95 -23.15
N GLU A 31 -4.92 14.54 -22.57
CA GLU A 31 -4.42 13.17 -22.59
C GLU A 31 -5.08 12.35 -21.47
N ASP A 32 -5.47 11.11 -21.77
CA ASP A 32 -5.90 10.16 -20.74
C ASP A 32 -4.75 9.82 -19.79
N VAL A 33 -5.05 9.76 -18.49
CA VAL A 33 -4.12 9.24 -17.47
C VAL A 33 -4.10 7.72 -17.57
N ARG A 34 -3.01 7.15 -18.09
CA ARG A 34 -2.86 5.70 -18.31
C ARG A 34 -1.70 5.08 -17.54
N ALA A 35 -0.81 5.90 -17.00
CA ALA A 35 0.37 5.46 -16.27
C ALA A 35 0.53 6.21 -14.95
N PRO A 36 1.14 5.61 -13.92
CA PRO A 36 1.36 6.26 -12.62
C PRO A 36 2.11 7.58 -12.71
N ALA A 37 3.01 7.74 -13.69
CA ALA A 37 3.76 8.99 -13.90
C ALA A 37 2.89 10.18 -14.34
N GLN A 38 1.66 9.93 -14.82
CA GLN A 38 0.69 10.97 -15.21
C GLN A 38 -0.33 11.26 -14.09
N ASP A 39 -0.31 10.47 -13.02
CA ASP A 39 -1.19 10.64 -11.86
C ASP A 39 -0.51 11.55 -10.84
N GLU A 40 -1.00 12.78 -10.73
CA GLU A 40 -0.48 13.81 -9.84
C GLU A 40 -0.53 13.41 -8.37
N GLU A 41 -1.62 12.78 -7.93
CA GLU A 41 -1.76 12.37 -6.54
C GLU A 41 -0.74 11.28 -6.21
N PHE A 42 -0.61 10.27 -7.08
CA PHE A 42 0.34 9.19 -6.88
C PHE A 42 1.80 9.68 -6.87
N VAL A 43 2.17 10.54 -7.83
CA VAL A 43 3.55 11.03 -7.96
C VAL A 43 3.90 11.94 -6.79
N LEU A 44 3.08 12.93 -6.45
CA LEU A 44 3.43 13.92 -5.43
C LEU A 44 3.44 13.32 -4.01
N SER A 45 2.56 12.36 -3.73
CA SER A 45 2.49 11.70 -2.41
C SER A 45 3.66 10.75 -2.12
N HIS A 46 4.40 10.27 -3.13
CA HIS A 46 5.47 9.29 -2.96
C HIS A 46 6.86 9.77 -3.40
N SER A 47 6.99 10.99 -3.92
CA SER A 47 8.27 11.51 -4.44
C SER A 47 9.20 12.07 -3.37
N ASP A 48 8.69 12.45 -2.19
CA ASP A 48 9.52 12.93 -1.09
C ASP A 48 10.13 11.77 -0.30
N ASN A 49 11.41 11.53 -0.54
CA ASN A 49 12.16 10.46 0.10
C ASN A 49 12.32 10.67 1.62
N VAL A 50 12.32 11.91 2.12
CA VAL A 50 12.40 12.16 3.57
C VAL A 50 11.13 11.66 4.25
N GLN A 51 9.97 11.97 3.67
CA GLN A 51 8.68 11.49 4.17
C GLN A 51 8.52 9.97 3.99
N ALA A 52 8.88 9.43 2.82
CA ALA A 52 8.77 7.99 2.54
C ALA A 52 9.72 7.15 3.43
N THR A 53 10.95 7.61 3.65
CA THR A 53 11.90 6.93 4.54
C THR A 53 11.44 7.01 6.00
N GLY A 54 10.93 8.17 6.44
CA GLY A 54 10.36 8.33 7.78
C GLY A 54 9.18 7.40 8.04
N PHE A 55 8.33 7.16 7.03
CA PHE A 55 7.26 6.18 7.13
C PHE A 55 7.80 4.75 7.29
N VAL A 56 8.72 4.31 6.42
CA VAL A 56 9.25 2.94 6.52
C VAL A 56 10.01 2.71 7.84
N GLU A 57 10.74 3.72 8.34
CA GLU A 57 11.43 3.66 9.62
C GLU A 57 10.49 3.61 10.82
N HIS A 58 9.27 4.16 10.72
CA HIS A 58 8.32 4.08 11.83
C HIS A 58 8.02 2.63 12.17
N LEU A 59 8.04 1.69 11.21
CA LEU A 59 7.78 0.25 11.43
C LEU A 59 8.74 -0.41 12.43
N LYS A 60 9.92 0.18 12.65
CA LYS A 60 10.89 -0.30 13.65
C LYS A 60 10.53 0.13 15.08
N LEU A 61 9.68 1.14 15.23
CA LEU A 61 9.20 1.56 16.54
C LEU A 61 8.26 0.50 17.14
N PRO A 62 7.98 0.53 18.44
CA PRO A 62 7.15 -0.49 19.05
C PRO A 62 5.66 -0.35 18.63
N HIS A 63 5.11 -1.33 17.92
CA HIS A 63 3.67 -1.41 17.55
C HIS A 63 2.94 -2.51 18.33
N TYR A 64 3.42 -2.84 19.54
CA TYR A 64 2.92 -3.99 20.30
C TYR A 64 1.41 -3.90 20.57
N VAL A 65 0.84 -2.70 20.74
CA VAL A 65 -0.60 -2.51 20.97
C VAL A 65 -1.44 -2.92 19.75
N ASP A 66 -1.03 -2.49 18.55
CA ASP A 66 -1.72 -2.83 17.31
C ASP A 66 -1.56 -4.33 17.01
N PHE A 67 -0.34 -4.87 17.14
CA PHE A 67 -0.08 -6.30 16.96
C PHE A 67 -0.87 -7.18 17.95
N GLN A 68 -1.03 -6.77 19.22
CA GLN A 68 -1.84 -7.53 20.17
C GLN A 68 -3.32 -7.54 19.78
N SER A 69 -3.84 -6.42 19.26
CA SER A 69 -5.22 -6.31 18.80
C SER A 69 -5.49 -7.23 17.62
N GLU A 70 -4.58 -7.25 16.62
CA GLU A 70 -4.68 -8.17 15.47
C GLU A 70 -4.53 -9.64 15.88
N LEU A 71 -3.59 -9.97 16.78
CA LEU A 71 -3.44 -11.34 17.30
C LEU A 71 -4.68 -11.80 18.08
N GLY A 72 -5.33 -10.90 18.81
CA GLY A 72 -6.60 -11.16 19.48
C GLY A 72 -7.68 -11.56 18.48
N LEU A 73 -7.84 -10.77 17.41
CA LEU A 73 -8.79 -11.04 16.33
C LEU A 73 -8.52 -12.38 15.63
N ILE A 74 -7.27 -12.65 15.25
CA ILE A 74 -6.89 -13.92 14.60
C ILE A 74 -7.18 -15.12 15.50
N ARG A 75 -6.92 -15.02 16.81
CA ARG A 75 -7.20 -16.10 17.76
C ARG A 75 -8.70 -16.36 17.91
N GLN A 76 -9.52 -15.30 17.91
CA GLN A 76 -10.98 -15.45 17.94
C GLN A 76 -11.49 -16.14 16.68
N LEU A 77 -11.09 -15.68 15.49
CA LEU A 77 -11.49 -16.29 14.22
C LEU A 77 -11.09 -17.78 14.14
N ARG A 78 -9.92 -18.14 14.65
CA ARG A 78 -9.49 -19.55 14.73
C ARG A 78 -10.39 -20.38 15.65
N ARG A 79 -10.77 -19.86 16.83
CA ARG A 79 -11.68 -20.56 17.75
C ARG A 79 -13.03 -20.81 17.10
N GLU A 80 -13.63 -19.77 16.52
CA GLU A 80 -14.91 -19.87 15.83
C GLU A 80 -14.87 -20.88 14.67
N HIS A 81 -13.77 -20.92 13.91
CA HIS A 81 -13.58 -21.90 12.84
C HIS A 81 -13.52 -23.34 13.37
N PHE A 82 -12.75 -23.60 14.43
CA PHE A 82 -12.66 -24.93 15.03
C PHE A 82 -13.98 -25.35 15.69
N GLU A 83 -14.70 -24.43 16.33
CA GLU A 83 -16.01 -24.71 16.92
C GLU A 83 -17.04 -25.08 15.84
N ARG A 84 -17.08 -24.36 14.72
CA ARG A 84 -17.95 -24.70 13.59
C ARG A 84 -17.58 -26.04 12.95
N ALA A 85 -16.29 -26.33 12.79
CA ALA A 85 -15.83 -27.62 12.26
C ALA A 85 -16.24 -28.78 13.18
N ALA A 86 -16.07 -28.63 14.50
CA ALA A 86 -16.48 -29.62 15.49
C ALA A 86 -18.01 -29.82 15.54
N GLN A 87 -18.78 -28.74 15.37
CA GLN A 87 -20.24 -28.81 15.28
C GLN A 87 -20.69 -29.57 14.02
N GLY A 88 -20.10 -29.28 12.86
CA GLY A 88 -20.40 -29.99 11.61
C GLY A 88 -20.04 -31.48 11.67
N GLU A 89 -18.91 -31.83 12.29
CA GLU A 89 -18.52 -33.24 12.51
C GLU A 89 -19.47 -33.96 13.48
N ALA A 90 -19.94 -33.28 14.52
CA ALA A 90 -20.89 -33.84 15.49
C ALA A 90 -22.28 -34.05 14.87
N GLU A 91 -22.71 -33.14 13.99
CA GLU A 91 -23.98 -33.22 13.27
C GLU A 91 -23.95 -34.36 12.23
N GLN A 92 -22.87 -34.48 11.45
CA GLN A 92 -22.65 -35.62 10.54
C GLN A 92 -22.60 -36.97 11.27
N ARG A 93 -21.97 -37.04 12.45
CA ARG A 93 -21.96 -38.28 13.25
C ARG A 93 -23.33 -38.66 13.80
N ARG A 94 -24.19 -37.69 14.10
CA ARG A 94 -25.57 -37.96 14.53
C ARG A 94 -26.42 -38.46 13.37
N GLU A 95 -26.33 -37.82 12.20
CA GLU A 95 -27.06 -38.26 11.00
C GLU A 95 -26.63 -39.65 10.53
N ALA A 96 -25.35 -40.04 10.70
CA ALA A 96 -24.88 -41.38 10.34
C ALA A 96 -25.25 -42.47 11.37
N ALA A 97 -25.79 -42.09 12.53
CA ALA A 97 -26.18 -43.00 13.61
C ALA A 97 -27.71 -43.20 13.72
N GLU A 98 -28.50 -42.44 12.96
CA GLU A 98 -29.92 -42.71 12.67
C GLU A 98 -30.09 -43.58 11.42
#